data_AF-A0A355AVC2-F1
#
_entry.id   AF-A0A355AVC2-F1
#
_cell.length_a   1.000
_cell.length_b   1.000
_cell.length_c   1.000
_cell.angle_alpha   90.00
_cell.angle_beta   90.00
_cell.angle_gamma   90.00
#
_symmetry.space_group_name_H-M   'P 1'
#
loop_
_entity.id
_entity.type
_entity.pdbx_description
1 polymer ?
#
loop_
_entity_poly.entity_id
_entity_poly.type
_entity_poly.pdbx_seq_one_letter_code
_entity_poly.pdbx_strand_id
1 'polypeptide(L)'
;MYAYIVKRILATIPVMMVVAVFVFGLLHLTPGDPAAIIAGDYASPSDIEGIREKLGLNEPIPVQFYTWVKSVAQGDLGVSIFSNLPVTKLIGQRIEPTLMLSLFTIIIAISVAIPLGVLAAWKSRTFIDRFAMIFAVLGFSVPVFVIGYILMYVFAIQLKWLPVQGYKHLADGLLPCLRSLVLPSIALGIVYIALIARITRASVLEVLAEDYIRTAKAKGLSSRVVLTRHALKNAAVPI
;
A
#
# COMPACT_ATOMS: atom_id res chain seq x y z
N MET A 1 15.32 -22.68 -12.05
CA MET A 1 14.53 -22.10 -10.93
C MET A 1 15.40 -21.76 -9.72
N TYR A 2 16.14 -22.71 -9.13
CA TYR A 2 17.01 -22.45 -7.96
C TYR A 2 18.07 -21.36 -8.20
N ALA A 3 18.82 -21.41 -9.30
CA ALA A 3 19.82 -20.38 -9.64
C ALA A 3 19.19 -18.97 -9.77
N TYR A 4 17.94 -18.89 -10.23
CA TYR A 4 17.21 -17.62 -10.34
C TYR A 4 16.78 -17.10 -8.96
N ILE A 5 16.30 -17.97 -8.07
CA ILE A 5 15.95 -17.62 -6.68
C ILE A 5 17.20 -17.11 -5.96
N VAL A 6 18.31 -17.84 -6.03
CA VAL A 6 19.59 -17.44 -5.41
C VAL A 6 20.06 -16.09 -5.97
N LYS A 7 20.02 -15.90 -7.29
CA LYS A 7 20.37 -14.62 -7.92
C LYS A 7 19.51 -13.46 -7.39
N ARG A 8 18.21 -13.69 -7.19
CA ARG A 8 17.30 -12.68 -6.63
C ARG A 8 17.61 -12.35 -5.16
N ILE A 9 17.87 -13.37 -4.35
CA ILE A 9 18.23 -13.17 -2.93
C ILE A 9 19.55 -12.41 -2.84
N LEU A 10 20.57 -12.80 -3.62
CA LEU A 10 21.84 -12.07 -3.64
C LEU A 10 21.67 -10.64 -4.14
N ALA A 11 20.77 -10.39 -5.10
CA ALA A 11 20.46 -9.04 -5.57
C ALA A 11 19.79 -8.16 -4.51
N THR A 12 19.14 -8.72 -3.49
CA THR A 12 18.60 -7.92 -2.37
C THR A 12 19.67 -7.38 -1.44
N ILE A 13 20.83 -8.04 -1.33
CA ILE A 13 21.91 -7.62 -0.44
C ILE A 13 22.42 -6.21 -0.76
N PRO A 14 22.82 -5.87 -2.01
CA PRO A 14 23.28 -4.51 -2.32
C PRO A 14 22.16 -3.47 -2.14
N VAL A 15 20.91 -3.83 -2.45
CA VAL A 15 19.76 -2.94 -2.22
C VAL A 15 19.59 -2.63 -0.74
N MET A 16 19.64 -3.66 0.11
CA MET A 16 19.55 -3.51 1.56
C MET A 16 20.71 -2.72 2.14
N MET A 17 21.93 -2.88 1.61
CA MET A 17 23.08 -2.04 2.01
C MET A 17 22.84 -0.56 1.70
N VAL A 18 22.37 -0.24 0.49
CA VAL A 18 22.06 1.15 0.12
C VAL A 18 20.98 1.72 1.03
N VAL A 19 19.91 0.96 1.30
CA VAL A 19 18.84 1.36 2.22
C VAL A 19 19.37 1.56 3.64
N ALA A 20 20.22 0.65 4.14
CA ALA A 20 20.81 0.74 5.47
C ALA A 20 21.66 2.00 5.64
N VAL A 21 22.55 2.28 4.67
CA VAL A 21 23.38 3.49 4.67
C VAL A 21 22.51 4.74 4.61
N PHE A 22 21.48 4.75 3.77
CA PHE A 22 20.58 5.90 3.65
C PHE A 22 19.77 6.15 4.92
N VAL A 23 19.16 5.12 5.50
CA VAL A 23 18.36 5.21 6.74
C VAL A 23 19.23 5.64 7.92
N PHE A 24 20.43 5.08 8.05
CA PHE A 24 21.39 5.50 9.07
C PHE A 24 21.85 6.96 8.86
N GLY A 25 22.09 7.34 7.60
CA GLY A 25 22.46 8.70 7.22
C GLY A 25 21.37 9.73 7.53
N LEU A 26 20.08 9.37 7.43
CA LEU A 26 18.98 10.29 7.72
C LEU A 26 19.06 10.86 9.15
N LEU A 27 19.48 10.08 10.15
CA LEU A 27 19.67 10.59 11.51
C LEU A 27 20.74 11.69 11.59
N HIS A 28 21.81 11.56 10.81
CA HIS A 28 22.93 12.52 10.80
C HIS A 28 22.67 13.74 9.90
N LEU A 29 21.81 13.58 8.90
CA LEU A 29 21.41 14.66 7.98
C LEU A 29 20.28 15.52 8.56
N THR A 30 19.50 14.97 9.50
CA THR A 30 18.42 15.72 10.14
C THR A 30 19.02 16.71 11.14
N PRO A 31 18.65 18.00 11.10
CA PRO A 31 19.13 18.95 12.09
C PRO A 31 18.57 18.63 13.47
N GLY A 32 19.44 18.62 14.47
CA GLY A 32 19.11 18.35 15.88
C GLY A 32 19.97 17.23 16.47
N ASP A 33 20.30 17.34 17.76
CA ASP A 33 21.02 16.29 18.49
C ASP A 33 20.00 15.31 19.11
N PRO A 34 20.02 14.01 18.72
CA PRO A 34 19.14 13.01 19.31
C PRO A 34 19.27 12.92 20.83
N ALA A 35 20.47 13.10 21.38
CA ALA A 35 20.66 13.07 22.82
C ALA A 35 19.98 14.26 23.51
N ALA A 36 20.09 15.46 22.94
CA ALA A 36 19.38 16.64 23.44
C ALA A 36 17.85 16.48 23.36
N ILE A 37 17.33 15.88 22.29
CA ILE A 37 15.89 15.60 22.14
C ILE A 37 15.41 14.62 23.22
N ILE A 38 16.20 13.58 23.53
CA ILE A 38 15.86 12.61 24.60
C ILE A 38 15.96 13.25 25.96
N ALA A 39 16.98 14.08 26.19
CA ALA A 39 17.21 14.74 27.47
C ALA A 39 16.10 15.77 27.79
N GLY A 40 15.54 16.40 26.75
CA GLY A 40 14.50 17.41 26.85
C GLY A 40 15.04 18.81 27.16
N ASP A 41 14.15 19.81 27.10
CA ASP A 41 14.52 21.23 27.11
C ASP A 41 15.19 21.72 28.41
N TYR A 42 15.05 20.98 29.51
CA TYR A 42 15.59 21.33 30.83
C TYR A 42 16.83 20.52 31.23
N ALA A 43 17.36 19.67 30.35
CA ALA A 43 18.51 18.83 30.67
C ALA A 43 19.80 19.66 30.82
N SER A 44 20.62 19.30 31.80
CA SER A 44 21.95 19.88 31.92
C SER A 44 22.86 19.39 30.78
N PRO A 45 23.93 20.13 30.41
CA PRO A 45 24.90 19.67 29.42
C PRO A 45 25.53 18.31 29.80
N SER A 46 25.70 18.03 31.09
CA SER A 46 26.18 16.74 31.58
C SER A 46 25.19 15.59 31.35
N ASP A 47 23.88 15.86 31.43
CA ASP A 47 22.86 14.83 31.16
C ASP A 47 22.84 14.47 29.67
N ILE A 48 22.97 15.48 28.79
CA ILE A 48 23.02 15.28 27.34
C ILE A 48 24.26 14.46 26.96
N GLU A 49 25.43 14.81 27.51
CA GLU A 49 26.67 14.09 27.20
C GLU A 49 26.63 12.64 27.70
N GLY A 50 26.06 12.40 28.89
CA GLY A 50 25.84 11.04 29.39
C GLY A 50 24.89 10.21 28.51
N ILE A 51 23.91 10.85 27.85
CA ILE A 51 23.05 10.17 26.87
C ILE A 51 23.79 9.91 25.56
N ARG A 52 24.62 10.85 25.07
CA ARG A 52 25.45 10.64 23.88
C ARG A 52 26.39 9.46 24.04
N GLU A 53 27.05 9.37 25.19
CA GLU A 53 27.95 8.26 25.51
C GLU A 53 27.20 6.92 25.54
N LYS A 54 26.02 6.86 26.20
CA LYS A 54 25.17 5.66 26.23
C LYS A 54 24.67 5.22 24.85
N LEU A 55 24.41 6.17 23.95
CA LEU A 55 23.96 5.89 22.59
C LEU A 55 25.11 5.64 21.61
N GLY A 56 26.36 5.79 22.04
CA GLY A 56 27.54 5.67 21.18
C GLY A 56 27.66 6.79 20.14
N LEU A 57 27.00 7.94 20.36
CA LEU A 57 27.01 9.07 19.41
C LEU A 57 28.38 9.76 19.33
N ASN A 58 29.26 9.52 20.31
CA ASN A 58 30.62 10.04 20.35
C ASN A 58 31.62 9.20 19.53
N GLU A 59 31.22 8.00 19.11
CA GLU A 59 32.07 7.12 18.31
C GLU A 59 32.19 7.61 16.86
N PRO A 60 33.26 7.26 16.12
CA PRO A 60 33.33 7.55 14.70
C PRO A 60 32.15 6.95 13.93
N ILE A 61 31.60 7.69 12.95
CA ILE A 61 30.42 7.30 12.15
C ILE A 61 30.50 5.85 11.63
N PRO A 62 31.64 5.34 11.10
CA PRO A 62 31.73 3.95 10.65
C PRO A 62 31.53 2.92 11.77
N VAL A 63 31.98 3.23 13.00
CA VAL A 63 31.82 2.37 14.19
C VAL A 63 30.36 2.36 14.62
N GLN A 64 29.71 3.52 14.64
CA GLN A 64 28.27 3.62 14.92
C GLN A 64 27.44 2.79 13.92
N PHE A 65 27.75 2.91 12.63
CA PHE A 65 27.07 2.15 11.58
C PHE A 65 27.26 0.64 11.76
N TYR A 66 28.50 0.18 12.01
CA TYR A 66 28.77 -1.23 12.22
C TYR A 66 28.04 -1.79 13.45
N THR A 67 28.06 -1.07 14.57
CA THR A 67 27.35 -1.45 15.79
C THR A 67 25.84 -1.54 15.55
N TRP A 68 25.26 -0.55 14.87
CA TRP A 68 23.84 -0.55 14.51
C TRP A 68 23.47 -1.74 13.60
N VAL A 69 24.25 -1.99 12.54
CA VAL A 69 24.02 -3.14 11.65
C VAL A 69 24.10 -4.46 12.42
N LYS A 70 25.08 -4.60 13.33
CA LYS A 70 25.24 -5.79 14.16
C LYS A 70 24.03 -6.02 15.06
N SER A 71 23.53 -4.98 15.75
CA SER A 71 22.33 -5.08 16.58
C SER A 71 21.09 -5.47 15.76
N VAL A 72 20.88 -4.81 14.62
CA VAL A 72 19.77 -5.13 13.71
C VAL A 72 19.85 -6.57 13.20
N ALA A 73 21.05 -7.05 12.85
CA ALA A 73 21.27 -8.43 12.41
C ALA A 73 20.99 -9.47 13.51
N GLN A 74 21.07 -9.07 14.79
CA GLN A 74 20.71 -9.89 15.95
C GLN A 74 19.23 -9.78 16.31
N GLY A 75 18.46 -8.97 15.57
CA GLY A 75 17.03 -8.73 15.83
C GLY A 75 16.76 -7.61 16.84
N ASP A 76 17.80 -6.92 17.31
CA ASP A 76 17.67 -5.75 18.18
C ASP A 76 17.54 -4.47 17.32
N LEU A 77 16.30 -3.99 17.21
CA LEU A 77 15.97 -2.74 16.52
C LEU A 77 16.06 -1.52 17.44
N GLY A 78 16.37 -1.71 18.73
CA GLY A 78 16.44 -0.66 19.73
C GLY A 78 15.08 -0.12 20.17
N VAL A 79 15.15 1.04 20.83
CA VAL A 79 14.01 1.77 21.40
C VAL A 79 13.80 3.06 20.62
N SER A 80 12.54 3.40 20.33
CA SER A 80 12.19 4.64 19.68
C SER A 80 12.50 5.84 20.57
N ILE A 81 13.26 6.79 20.04
CA ILE A 81 13.60 8.08 20.67
C ILE A 81 12.32 8.87 21.06
N PHE A 82 11.32 8.91 20.17
CA PHE A 82 10.11 9.71 20.38
C PHE A 82 9.06 9.10 21.32
N SER A 83 8.86 7.77 21.26
CA SER A 83 7.80 7.09 22.00
C SER A 83 8.31 6.25 23.18
N ASN A 84 9.63 6.13 23.34
CA ASN A 84 10.30 5.31 24.35
C ASN A 84 9.79 3.85 24.42
N LEU A 85 9.37 3.31 23.27
CA LEU A 85 8.90 1.94 23.12
C LEU A 85 9.87 1.14 22.23
N PRO A 86 10.01 -0.18 22.45
CA PRO A 86 10.77 -1.04 21.55
C PRO A 86 10.24 -0.92 20.12
N VAL A 87 11.14 -0.74 19.15
CA VAL A 87 10.78 -0.56 17.73
C VAL A 87 10.02 -1.79 17.21
N THR A 88 10.39 -2.99 17.67
CA THR A 88 9.69 -4.25 17.36
C THR A 88 8.21 -4.20 17.74
N LYS A 89 7.87 -3.60 18.88
CA LYS A 89 6.48 -3.43 19.34
C LYS A 89 5.72 -2.43 18.46
N LEU A 90 6.36 -1.33 18.08
CA LEU A 90 5.76 -0.32 17.20
C LEU A 90 5.48 -0.87 15.81
N ILE A 91 6.40 -1.67 15.26
CA ILE A 91 6.19 -2.38 14.00
C ILE A 91 5.05 -3.38 14.15
N GLY A 92 5.08 -4.21 15.21
CA GLY A 92 4.04 -5.20 15.50
C GLY A 92 2.62 -4.62 15.55
N GLN A 93 2.45 -3.45 16.17
CA GLN A 93 1.18 -2.72 16.24
C GLN A 93 0.65 -2.26 14.87
N ARG A 94 1.53 -2.11 13.86
CA ARG A 94 1.17 -1.60 12.53
C ARG A 94 1.02 -2.72 11.49
N ILE A 95 1.62 -3.89 11.71
CA ILE A 95 1.54 -5.02 10.78
C ILE A 95 0.09 -5.37 10.48
N GLU A 96 -0.73 -5.61 11.51
CA GLU A 96 -2.14 -6.00 11.32
C GLU A 96 -2.97 -4.91 10.61
N PRO A 97 -3.01 -3.64 11.07
CA PRO A 97 -3.72 -2.58 10.35
C PRO A 97 -3.28 -2.42 8.90
N THR A 98 -1.97 -2.47 8.62
CA THR A 98 -1.44 -2.36 7.26
C THR A 98 -1.89 -3.52 6.40
N LEU A 99 -1.75 -4.76 6.87
CA LEU A 99 -2.19 -5.95 6.11
C LEU A 99 -3.69 -5.93 5.85
N MET A 100 -4.49 -5.61 6.87
CA MET A 100 -5.96 -5.57 6.74
C MET A 100 -6.41 -4.47 5.79
N LEU A 101 -5.83 -3.27 5.89
CA LEU A 101 -6.14 -2.17 4.98
C LEU A 101 -5.72 -2.50 3.54
N SER A 102 -4.50 -3.01 3.33
CA SER A 102 -4.01 -3.38 2.00
C SER A 102 -4.87 -4.47 1.36
N LEU A 103 -5.15 -5.55 2.10
CA LEU A 103 -5.95 -6.66 1.59
C LEU A 103 -7.38 -6.23 1.27
N PHE A 104 -8.02 -5.48 2.17
CA PHE A 104 -9.39 -5.02 1.95
C PHE A 104 -9.48 -4.03 0.78
N THR A 105 -8.50 -3.12 0.65
CA THR A 105 -8.39 -2.22 -0.50
C THR A 105 -8.23 -2.99 -1.81
N ILE A 106 -7.37 -4.00 -1.85
CA ILE A 106 -7.17 -4.84 -3.04
C ILE A 106 -8.46 -5.58 -3.41
N ILE A 107 -9.13 -6.18 -2.42
CA ILE A 107 -10.39 -6.90 -2.63
C ILE A 107 -11.45 -5.96 -3.22
N ILE A 108 -11.66 -4.79 -2.62
CA ILE A 108 -12.61 -3.80 -3.14
C ILE A 108 -12.20 -3.36 -4.56
N ALA A 109 -10.92 -3.05 -4.75
CA ALA A 109 -10.43 -2.56 -6.03
C ALA A 109 -10.66 -3.56 -7.15
N ILE A 110 -10.23 -4.81 -6.97
CA ILE A 110 -10.39 -5.88 -7.97
C ILE A 110 -11.87 -6.19 -8.21
N SER A 111 -12.66 -6.30 -7.14
CA SER A 111 -14.08 -6.64 -7.22
C SER A 111 -14.91 -5.60 -7.97
N VAL A 112 -14.48 -4.33 -7.98
CA VAL A 112 -15.16 -3.26 -8.71
C VAL A 112 -14.53 -3.05 -10.09
N ALA A 113 -13.21 -3.01 -10.18
CA ALA A 113 -12.48 -2.62 -11.38
C ALA A 113 -12.63 -3.63 -12.52
N ILE A 114 -12.51 -4.94 -12.21
CA ILE A 114 -12.59 -5.97 -13.24
C ILE A 114 -13.99 -5.99 -13.85
N PRO A 115 -15.11 -6.07 -13.09
CA PRO A 115 -16.44 -6.00 -13.67
C PRO A 115 -16.68 -4.70 -14.45
N LEU A 116 -16.23 -3.56 -13.93
CA LEU A 116 -16.39 -2.27 -14.61
C LEU A 116 -15.66 -2.26 -15.96
N GLY A 117 -14.40 -2.70 -16.00
CA GLY A 117 -13.60 -2.75 -17.22
C GLY A 117 -14.14 -3.76 -18.24
N VAL A 118 -14.55 -4.94 -17.77
CA VAL A 118 -15.18 -5.99 -18.61
C VAL A 118 -16.48 -5.50 -19.22
N LEU A 119 -17.34 -4.85 -18.44
CA LEU A 119 -18.61 -4.29 -18.93
C LEU A 119 -18.39 -3.14 -19.91
N ALA A 120 -17.42 -2.27 -19.66
CA ALA A 120 -17.04 -1.19 -20.56
C ALA A 120 -16.52 -1.72 -21.90
N ALA A 121 -15.69 -2.77 -21.90
CA ALA A 121 -15.20 -3.40 -23.11
C ALA A 121 -16.31 -4.11 -23.89
N TRP A 122 -17.18 -4.87 -23.19
CA TRP A 122 -18.28 -5.58 -23.81
C TRP A 122 -19.29 -4.64 -24.48
N LYS A 123 -19.59 -3.51 -23.83
CA LYS A 123 -20.47 -2.47 -24.34
C LYS A 123 -19.67 -1.26 -24.87
N SER A 124 -18.57 -1.55 -25.57
CA SER A 124 -17.71 -0.52 -26.15
C SER A 124 -18.49 0.49 -26.98
N ARG A 125 -18.11 1.77 -26.88
CA ARG A 125 -18.74 2.93 -27.55
C ARG A 125 -20.18 3.25 -27.10
N THR A 126 -20.70 2.58 -26.08
CA THR A 126 -22.00 2.93 -25.47
C THR A 126 -21.82 3.93 -24.32
N PHE A 127 -22.94 4.40 -23.76
CA PHE A 127 -22.93 5.23 -22.56
C PHE A 127 -22.25 4.56 -21.35
N ILE A 128 -22.33 3.23 -21.23
CA ILE A 128 -21.71 2.49 -20.12
C ILE A 128 -20.19 2.57 -20.20
N ASP A 129 -19.63 2.38 -21.39
CA ASP A 129 -18.20 2.57 -21.66
C ASP A 129 -17.77 4.00 -21.33
N ARG A 130 -18.50 4.99 -21.86
CA ARG A 130 -18.18 6.40 -21.64
C ARG A 130 -18.22 6.80 -20.17
N PHE A 131 -19.23 6.36 -19.42
CA PHE A 131 -19.36 6.63 -18.00
C PHE A 131 -18.23 5.97 -17.20
N ALA A 132 -17.92 4.69 -17.47
CA ALA A 132 -16.81 3.99 -16.83
C ALA A 132 -15.47 4.70 -17.07
N MET A 133 -15.25 5.20 -18.29
CA MET A 133 -14.03 5.93 -18.62
C MET A 133 -13.96 7.32 -18.00
N ILE A 134 -15.07 8.06 -17.94
CA ILE A 134 -15.13 9.34 -17.22
C ILE A 134 -14.83 9.12 -15.73
N PHE A 135 -15.45 8.12 -15.12
CA PHE A 135 -15.19 7.75 -13.73
C PHE A 135 -13.70 7.42 -13.51
N ALA A 136 -13.10 6.62 -14.39
CA ALA A 136 -11.68 6.28 -14.30
C ALA A 136 -10.78 7.52 -14.42
N VAL A 137 -11.08 8.43 -15.33
CA VAL A 137 -10.32 9.68 -15.48
C VAL A 137 -10.45 10.54 -14.24
N LEU A 138 -11.66 10.78 -13.73
CA LEU A 138 -11.89 11.56 -12.52
C LEU A 138 -11.20 10.93 -11.29
N GLY A 139 -11.30 9.62 -11.14
CA GLY A 139 -10.68 8.88 -10.04
C GLY A 139 -9.15 8.99 -10.02
N PHE A 140 -8.52 9.19 -11.18
CA PHE A 140 -7.08 9.41 -11.28
C PHE A 140 -6.68 10.88 -11.12
N SER A 141 -7.52 11.80 -11.60
CA SER A 141 -7.21 13.25 -11.61
C SER A 141 -7.39 13.92 -10.26
N VAL A 142 -8.25 13.39 -9.38
CA VAL A 142 -8.50 13.99 -8.06
C VAL A 142 -7.47 13.45 -7.06
N PRO A 143 -6.75 14.31 -6.31
CA PRO A 143 -5.84 13.86 -5.27
C PRO A 143 -6.55 13.01 -4.20
N VAL A 144 -5.93 11.89 -3.81
CA VAL A 144 -6.50 10.92 -2.87
C VAL A 144 -6.93 11.56 -1.54
N PHE A 145 -6.17 12.52 -1.03
CA PHE A 145 -6.51 13.19 0.23
C PHE A 145 -7.81 14.01 0.13
N VAL A 146 -8.11 14.60 -1.04
CA VAL A 146 -9.36 15.36 -1.28
C VAL A 146 -10.55 14.39 -1.22
N ILE A 147 -10.42 13.26 -1.90
CA ILE A 147 -11.43 12.18 -1.84
C ILE A 147 -11.61 11.72 -0.40
N GLY A 148 -10.52 11.49 0.33
CA GLY A 148 -10.54 11.12 1.74
C GLY A 148 -11.32 12.12 2.60
N TYR A 149 -11.04 13.42 2.47
CA TYR A 149 -11.76 14.45 3.23
C TYR A 149 -13.24 14.52 2.88
N ILE A 150 -13.61 14.43 1.60
CA ILE A 150 -15.03 14.41 1.18
C ILE A 150 -15.74 13.19 1.77
N LEU A 151 -15.11 12.02 1.69
CA LEU A 151 -15.67 10.78 2.23
C LEU A 151 -15.85 10.86 3.75
N MET A 152 -14.85 11.36 4.48
CA MET A 152 -14.97 11.58 5.93
C MET A 152 -16.08 12.58 6.26
N TYR A 153 -16.13 13.72 5.57
CA TYR A 153 -17.14 14.74 5.83
C TYR A 153 -18.56 14.21 5.61
N VAL A 154 -18.81 13.55 4.47
CA VAL A 154 -20.14 13.05 4.13
C VAL A 154 -20.53 11.84 4.99
N PHE A 155 -19.70 10.79 5.03
CA PHE A 155 -20.11 9.51 5.61
C PHE A 155 -19.85 9.41 7.12
N ALA A 156 -18.84 10.11 7.63
CA ALA A 156 -18.49 10.03 9.05
C ALA A 156 -19.04 11.21 9.86
N ILE A 157 -19.03 12.43 9.32
CA ILE A 157 -19.48 13.62 10.06
C ILE A 157 -20.98 13.88 9.85
N GLN A 158 -21.43 14.01 8.59
CA GLN A 158 -22.83 14.33 8.28
C GLN A 158 -23.75 13.14 8.52
N LEU A 159 -23.47 12.01 7.88
CA LEU A 159 -24.32 10.81 7.95
C LEU A 159 -24.07 9.96 9.20
N LYS A 160 -22.89 10.06 9.82
CA LYS A 160 -22.48 9.26 11.00
C LYS A 160 -22.57 7.74 10.78
N TRP A 161 -22.44 7.30 9.53
CA TRP A 161 -22.49 5.87 9.17
C TRP A 161 -21.18 5.16 9.50
N LEU A 162 -20.05 5.84 9.35
CA LEU A 162 -18.73 5.26 9.48
C LEU A 162 -17.88 6.06 10.47
N PRO A 163 -16.90 5.44 11.15
CA PRO A 163 -16.03 6.17 12.06
C PRO A 163 -15.12 7.14 11.28
N VAL A 164 -14.86 8.31 11.88
CA VAL A 164 -13.93 9.31 11.33
C VAL A 164 -12.48 8.80 11.41
N GLN A 165 -12.15 8.14 12.51
CA GLN A 165 -10.81 7.65 12.83
C GLN A 165 -10.89 6.46 13.80
N GLY A 166 -9.77 5.76 13.95
CA GLY A 166 -9.63 4.64 14.88
C GLY A 166 -9.83 3.30 14.19
N TYR A 167 -8.73 2.60 13.97
CA TYR A 167 -8.73 1.21 13.53
C TYR A 167 -9.27 0.30 14.64
N LYS A 168 -10.08 -0.68 14.26
CA LYS A 168 -10.52 -1.76 15.15
C LYS A 168 -9.77 -3.03 14.78
N HIS A 169 -9.12 -3.65 15.76
CA HIS A 169 -8.38 -4.88 15.54
C HIS A 169 -9.34 -6.00 15.14
N LEU A 170 -8.84 -6.97 14.40
CA LEU A 170 -9.60 -8.16 14.02
C LEU A 170 -10.07 -8.93 15.27
N ALA A 171 -9.29 -8.87 16.35
CA ALA A 171 -9.64 -9.43 17.66
C ALA A 171 -10.89 -8.78 18.29
N ASP A 172 -11.17 -7.51 17.98
CA ASP A 172 -12.37 -6.80 18.45
C ASP A 172 -13.63 -7.19 17.64
N GLY A 173 -13.47 -8.04 16.62
CA GLY A 173 -14.53 -8.52 15.75
C GLY A 173 -14.34 -8.09 14.29
N LEU A 174 -14.75 -8.97 13.36
CA LEU A 174 -14.61 -8.75 11.92
C LEU A 174 -15.41 -7.52 11.45
N LEU A 175 -16.67 -7.40 11.88
CA LEU A 175 -17.53 -6.31 11.42
C LEU A 175 -17.04 -4.91 11.88
N PRO A 176 -16.65 -4.70 13.16
CA PRO A 176 -16.00 -3.46 13.59
C PRO A 176 -14.72 -3.15 12.81
N CYS A 177 -13.88 -4.17 12.58
CA CYS A 177 -12.65 -4.03 11.80
C CYS A 177 -12.95 -3.55 10.37
N LEU A 178 -13.81 -4.27 9.64
CA LEU A 178 -14.19 -3.89 8.27
C LEU A 178 -14.82 -2.50 8.21
N ARG A 179 -15.70 -2.16 9.17
CA ARG A 179 -16.33 -0.82 9.26
C ARG A 179 -15.30 0.29 9.42
N SER A 180 -14.22 0.06 10.18
CA SER A 180 -13.12 1.03 10.31
C SER A 180 -12.28 1.18 9.04
N LEU A 181 -12.31 0.19 8.14
CA LEU A 181 -11.51 0.16 6.92
C LEU A 181 -12.24 0.67 5.68
N VAL A 182 -13.57 0.78 5.68
CA VAL A 182 -14.36 1.15 4.48
C VAL A 182 -13.92 2.47 3.87
N LEU A 183 -13.91 3.57 4.64
CA LEU A 183 -13.55 4.89 4.13
C LEU A 183 -12.12 4.95 3.58
N PRO A 184 -11.07 4.56 4.35
CA PRO A 184 -9.71 4.61 3.82
C PRO A 184 -9.51 3.66 2.63
N SER A 185 -10.16 2.50 2.61
CA SER A 185 -10.04 1.56 1.48
C SER A 185 -10.72 2.06 0.21
N ILE A 186 -11.86 2.77 0.32
CA ILE A 186 -12.48 3.41 -0.84
C ILE A 186 -11.61 4.57 -1.33
N ALA A 187 -11.10 5.40 -0.42
CA ALA A 187 -10.25 6.53 -0.78
C ALA A 187 -8.99 6.08 -1.54
N LEU A 188 -8.27 5.08 -1.01
CA LEU A 188 -7.11 4.48 -1.67
C LEU A 188 -7.52 3.69 -2.92
N GLY A 189 -8.62 2.95 -2.84
CA GLY A 189 -9.09 2.04 -3.87
C GLY A 189 -9.53 2.73 -5.16
N ILE A 190 -10.07 3.95 -5.12
CA ILE A 190 -10.58 4.65 -6.32
C ILE A 190 -9.52 4.78 -7.41
N VAL A 191 -8.28 5.12 -7.06
CA VAL A 191 -7.18 5.25 -8.03
C VAL A 191 -6.84 3.90 -8.65
N TYR A 192 -6.77 2.84 -7.84
CA TYR A 192 -6.53 1.48 -8.31
C TYR A 192 -7.69 0.97 -9.17
N ILE A 193 -8.94 1.28 -8.79
CA ILE A 193 -10.13 0.91 -9.55
C ILE A 193 -10.07 1.54 -10.94
N ALA A 194 -9.79 2.84 -11.01
CA ALA A 194 -9.65 3.56 -12.27
C ALA A 194 -8.57 2.95 -13.17
N LEU A 195 -7.38 2.67 -12.61
CA LEU A 195 -6.25 2.09 -13.34
C LEU A 195 -6.58 0.68 -13.86
N ILE A 196 -7.00 -0.22 -12.97
CA ILE A 196 -7.28 -1.62 -13.28
C ILE A 196 -8.47 -1.71 -14.24
N ALA A 197 -9.52 -0.91 -14.07
CA ALA A 197 -10.66 -0.93 -14.98
C ALA A 197 -10.27 -0.50 -16.40
N ARG A 198 -9.38 0.49 -16.54
CA ARG A 198 -8.88 0.96 -17.85
C ARG A 198 -8.03 -0.10 -18.54
N ILE A 199 -7.11 -0.74 -17.80
CA ILE A 199 -6.27 -1.83 -18.31
C ILE A 199 -7.16 -3.00 -18.71
N THR A 200 -8.04 -3.44 -17.81
CA THR A 200 -9.01 -4.52 -18.06
C THR A 200 -9.83 -4.24 -19.31
N ARG A 201 -10.35 -3.02 -19.46
CA ARG A 201 -11.11 -2.63 -20.64
C ARG A 201 -10.30 -2.78 -21.92
N ALA A 202 -9.07 -2.26 -21.94
CA ALA A 202 -8.20 -2.32 -23.12
C ALA A 202 -7.89 -3.77 -23.51
N SER A 203 -7.41 -4.57 -22.55
CA SER A 203 -7.04 -5.97 -22.78
C SER A 203 -8.23 -6.84 -23.17
N VAL A 204 -9.40 -6.65 -22.54
CA VAL A 204 -10.61 -7.39 -22.93
C VAL A 204 -11.11 -6.97 -24.31
N LEU A 205 -11.03 -5.69 -24.66
CA LEU A 205 -11.44 -5.19 -25.98
C LEU A 205 -10.57 -5.78 -27.10
N GLU A 206 -9.25 -5.82 -26.89
CA GLU A 206 -8.29 -6.46 -27.80
C GLU A 206 -8.62 -7.94 -27.99
N VAL A 207 -8.77 -8.67 -26.89
CA VAL A 207 -9.11 -10.10 -26.93
C VAL A 207 -10.46 -10.34 -27.63
N LEU A 208 -11.47 -9.49 -27.44
CA LEU A 208 -12.77 -9.63 -28.09
C LEU A 208 -12.71 -9.47 -29.63
N ALA A 209 -11.64 -8.88 -30.16
CA ALA A 209 -11.41 -8.71 -31.59
C ALA A 209 -10.79 -9.96 -32.27
N GLU A 210 -10.25 -10.90 -31.48
CA GLU A 210 -9.55 -12.10 -31.94
C GLU A 210 -10.46 -13.12 -32.65
N ASP A 211 -9.89 -13.87 -33.59
CA ASP A 211 -10.65 -14.81 -34.44
C ASP A 211 -11.23 -15.99 -33.64
N TYR A 212 -10.53 -16.48 -32.62
CA TYR A 212 -11.05 -17.57 -31.77
C TYR A 212 -12.32 -17.16 -31.00
N ILE A 213 -12.48 -15.86 -30.70
CA ILE A 213 -13.72 -15.32 -30.11
C ILE A 213 -14.85 -15.32 -31.13
N ARG A 214 -14.56 -15.00 -32.41
CA ARG A 214 -15.55 -15.08 -33.49
C ARG A 214 -16.01 -16.51 -33.70
N THR A 215 -15.08 -17.48 -33.69
CA THR A 215 -15.42 -18.91 -33.75
C THR A 215 -16.28 -19.35 -32.58
N ALA A 216 -15.96 -18.89 -31.36
CA ALA A 216 -16.76 -19.19 -30.17
C ALA A 216 -18.22 -18.69 -30.31
N LYS A 217 -18.40 -17.47 -30.83
CA LYS A 217 -19.74 -16.93 -31.13
C LYS A 217 -20.46 -17.70 -32.24
N ALA A 218 -19.76 -18.06 -33.31
CA ALA A 218 -20.33 -18.84 -34.42
C ALA A 218 -20.79 -20.24 -33.98
N LYS A 219 -20.15 -20.83 -32.96
CA LYS A 219 -20.58 -22.07 -32.31
C LYS A 219 -21.80 -21.91 -31.40
N GLY A 220 -22.40 -20.73 -31.32
CA GLY A 220 -23.61 -20.46 -30.53
C GLY A 220 -23.36 -20.28 -29.03
N LEU A 221 -22.11 -20.07 -28.59
CA LEU A 221 -21.82 -19.83 -27.18
C LEU A 221 -22.43 -18.50 -26.73
N SER A 222 -23.03 -18.52 -25.53
CA SER A 222 -23.64 -17.33 -24.95
C SER A 222 -22.61 -16.23 -24.66
N SER A 223 -23.03 -14.96 -24.77
CA SER A 223 -22.17 -13.80 -24.53
C SER A 223 -21.47 -13.84 -23.16
N ARG A 224 -22.14 -14.38 -22.13
CA ARG A 224 -21.56 -14.53 -20.78
C ARG A 224 -20.42 -15.55 -20.76
N VAL A 225 -20.56 -16.67 -21.46
CA VAL A 225 -19.52 -17.70 -21.56
C VAL A 225 -18.33 -17.17 -22.37
N VAL A 226 -18.59 -16.52 -23.50
CA VAL A 226 -17.55 -15.87 -24.31
C VAL A 226 -16.76 -14.85 -23.48
N LEU A 227 -17.45 -14.00 -22.72
CA LEU A 227 -16.82 -12.95 -21.91
C LEU A 227 -16.00 -13.52 -20.74
N THR A 228 -16.54 -14.47 -19.99
CA THR A 228 -15.91 -14.96 -18.75
C THR A 228 -14.87 -16.05 -19.00
N ARG A 229 -15.18 -17.06 -19.82
CA ARG A 229 -14.30 -18.23 -20.01
C ARG A 229 -13.28 -18.05 -21.12
N HIS A 230 -13.56 -17.23 -22.13
CA HIS A 230 -12.66 -17.00 -23.26
C HIS A 230 -12.00 -15.63 -23.18
N ALA A 231 -12.75 -14.53 -23.08
CA ALA A 231 -12.16 -13.20 -23.15
C ALA A 231 -11.37 -12.83 -21.88
N LEU A 232 -12.03 -12.85 -20.71
CA LEU A 232 -11.41 -12.43 -19.45
C LEU A 232 -10.23 -13.33 -19.07
N LYS A 233 -10.33 -14.64 -19.26
CA LYS A 233 -9.25 -15.59 -18.94
C LYS A 233 -7.97 -15.30 -19.74
N ASN A 234 -8.10 -14.94 -21.02
CA ASN A 234 -6.95 -14.62 -21.86
C ASN A 234 -6.47 -13.17 -21.68
N ALA A 235 -7.38 -12.25 -21.36
CA ALA A 235 -7.05 -10.86 -21.04
C ALA A 235 -6.41 -10.68 -19.65
N ALA A 236 -6.41 -11.70 -18.79
CA ALA A 236 -5.96 -11.61 -17.41
C ALA A 236 -4.43 -11.51 -17.22
N VAL A 237 -3.62 -11.84 -18.22
CA VAL A 237 -2.15 -11.79 -18.09
C VAL A 237 -1.63 -10.38 -17.80
N PRO A 238 -2.08 -9.33 -18.52
CA PRO A 238 -1.71 -7.94 -18.23
C PRO A 238 -2.52 -7.25 -17.11
N ILE A 239 -3.56 -7.90 -16.55
CA ILE A 239 -4.46 -7.35 -15.51
C ILE A 239 -3.98 -7.76 -14.12
#